data_AF-A0A2E5MFX4-F1
#
_entry.id   AF-A0A2E5MFX4-F1
#
_cell.length_a   1.000
_cell.length_b   1.000
_cell.length_c   1.000
_cell.angle_alpha   90.00
_cell.angle_beta   90.00
_cell.angle_gamma   90.00
#
_symmetry.space_group_name_H-M   'P 1'
#
loop_
_entity.id
_entity.type
_entity.pdbx_description
1 polymer ?
#
loop_
_entity_poly.entity_id
_entity_poly.type
_entity_poly.pdbx_seq_one_letter_code
_entity_poly.pdbx_strand_id
1 'polypeptide(L)'
;MKNFLLKFIFIISSSFFIISCDTPKSLTKKGNKFVENKLFQNANIQFMKALDKKEDFVEAREGLRYSGQKEINVYLDDFFKTKNFGDKKAAIYHYRNADKAKSLIERYKIDVNIPITYTNDYNNLVDEYVKDIYLQAMDMLNQENFSESEKILKEIALLKPSYKDVDNLKNIATFEPIYRKANEFLEAEKFRSAYFNYDKIPDSYQETKYRKKLALEAGLFTIAILEFQNSTRQSGGESAISAFTSDKILNLNNPFIKLVDRTYTQSFINEQIMGLNGQIAENTNAQAGELIGAKAIITGKLVSFSKQKKPVSVNEKKAWAERKVRKYNEETEKYFYETVYDKIKYNEYTGSNSVQVGFQFQLISTESGEILLTKLINLNSNDEVHFAESNVNFRNIVPGNWRWQSKESPNDIIENSYIQKRALRQLFKNKKNLMTVNDLANEIYQEIATEVSQIVNNYNPENE
;
A
#
# COMPACT_ATOMS: atom_id res chain seq x y z
N MET A 1 14.45 62.96 22.02
CA MET A 1 14.05 61.81 21.19
C MET A 1 14.50 60.53 21.86
N LYS A 2 13.63 59.53 21.92
CA LYS A 2 13.73 58.32 22.74
C LYS A 2 14.92 57.42 22.39
N ASN A 3 15.67 57.09 23.43
CA ASN A 3 16.40 55.86 23.77
C ASN A 3 16.42 54.64 22.82
N PHE A 4 17.61 54.01 22.87
CA PHE A 4 17.96 52.58 22.70
C PHE A 4 18.33 52.03 21.31
N LEU A 5 19.33 51.13 21.36
CA LEU A 5 19.78 50.10 20.39
C LEU A 5 20.91 50.49 19.43
N LEU A 6 22.12 50.01 19.72
CA LEU A 6 23.12 49.74 18.69
C LEU A 6 23.81 48.38 18.92
N LYS A 7 23.60 47.50 17.92
CA LYS A 7 24.41 46.33 17.51
C LYS A 7 24.39 45.07 18.38
N PHE A 8 23.32 44.30 18.24
CA PHE A 8 23.34 42.84 18.40
C PHE A 8 23.78 42.21 17.06
N ILE A 9 24.91 41.50 17.05
CA ILE A 9 25.34 40.66 15.94
C ILE A 9 24.56 39.34 16.02
N PHE A 10 23.85 39.03 14.94
CA PHE A 10 23.11 37.79 14.70
C PHE A 10 24.14 36.69 14.33
N ILE A 11 24.59 35.88 15.29
CA ILE A 11 25.21 34.57 14.98
C ILE A 11 24.10 33.53 15.07
N ILE A 12 23.66 33.12 13.88
CA ILE A 12 22.71 32.03 13.67
C ILE A 12 23.34 30.75 14.23
N SER A 13 22.70 30.22 15.27
CA SER A 13 22.83 28.86 15.77
C SER A 13 22.53 27.88 14.62
N SER A 14 23.59 27.50 13.90
CA SER A 14 23.57 26.32 13.05
C SER A 14 23.89 25.13 13.94
N SER A 15 22.83 24.50 14.46
CA SER A 15 22.89 23.19 15.11
C SER A 15 23.37 22.16 14.08
N PHE A 16 24.68 22.07 13.91
CA PHE A 16 25.33 20.95 13.25
C PHE A 16 25.09 19.72 14.12
N PHE A 17 24.18 18.86 13.66
CA PHE A 17 24.21 17.44 13.98
C PHE A 17 25.59 16.91 13.58
N ILE A 18 26.51 16.86 14.54
CA ILE A 18 27.78 16.15 14.36
C ILE A 18 27.41 14.68 14.32
N ILE A 19 27.24 14.15 13.10
CA ILE A 19 27.33 12.72 12.86
C ILE A 19 28.79 12.39 13.15
N SER A 20 29.09 12.03 14.40
CA SER A 20 30.44 11.63 14.79
C SER A 20 30.74 10.35 14.02
N CYS A 21 31.55 10.47 12.97
CA CYS A 21 32.08 9.31 12.29
C CYS A 21 33.03 8.60 13.27
N ASP A 22 32.48 7.63 13.99
CA ASP A 22 33.20 6.91 15.04
C ASP A 22 34.39 6.16 14.43
N THR A 23 35.62 6.61 14.68
CA THR A 23 36.82 5.94 14.17
C THR A 23 37.05 4.60 14.90
N PRO A 24 37.76 3.62 14.30
CA PRO A 24 38.11 2.37 14.99
C PRO A 24 38.74 2.60 16.37
N LYS A 25 39.64 3.59 16.48
CA LYS A 25 40.27 3.99 17.76
C LYS A 25 39.27 4.53 18.79
N SER A 26 38.32 5.36 18.35
CA SER A 26 37.25 5.89 19.22
C SER A 26 36.37 4.76 19.75
N LEU A 27 35.96 3.83 18.87
CA LEU A 27 35.14 2.66 19.22
C LEU A 27 35.87 1.73 20.21
N THR A 28 37.15 1.42 19.97
CA THR A 28 37.96 0.64 20.90
C THR A 28 38.09 1.32 22.26
N LYS A 29 38.27 2.65 22.31
CA LYS A 29 38.30 3.39 23.58
C LYS A 29 36.95 3.29 24.33
N LYS A 30 35.82 3.39 23.61
CA LYS A 30 34.49 3.16 24.21
C LYS A 30 34.37 1.72 24.74
N GLY A 31 34.84 0.74 23.98
CA GLY A 31 34.90 -0.67 24.39
C GLY A 31 35.68 -0.87 25.69
N ASN A 32 36.89 -0.32 25.77
CA ASN A 32 37.72 -0.37 26.99
C ASN A 32 37.02 0.24 28.21
N LYS A 33 36.32 1.36 28.04
CA LYS A 33 35.52 1.96 29.13
C LYS A 33 34.40 1.02 29.60
N PHE A 34 33.76 0.28 28.70
CA PHE A 34 32.78 -0.73 29.11
C PHE A 34 33.42 -1.91 29.85
N VAL A 35 34.63 -2.33 29.45
CA VAL A 35 35.40 -3.36 30.17
C VAL A 35 35.73 -2.94 31.60
N GLU A 36 36.17 -1.70 31.81
CA GLU A 36 36.44 -1.13 33.15
C GLU A 36 35.22 -1.22 34.08
N ASN A 37 34.02 -1.04 33.50
CA ASN A 37 32.75 -1.13 34.22
C ASN A 37 32.16 -2.55 34.26
N LYS A 38 32.90 -3.58 33.83
CA LYS A 38 32.46 -4.99 33.72
C LYS A 38 31.23 -5.19 32.81
N LEU A 39 30.97 -4.27 31.89
CA LEU A 39 29.88 -4.32 30.92
C LEU A 39 30.36 -5.03 29.63
N PHE A 40 30.70 -6.31 29.74
CA PHE A 40 31.40 -7.06 28.69
C PHE A 40 30.62 -7.16 27.37
N GLN A 41 29.31 -7.38 27.41
CA GLN A 41 28.47 -7.41 26.20
C GLN A 41 28.51 -6.07 25.43
N ASN A 42 28.42 -4.95 26.15
CA ASN A 42 28.52 -3.62 25.56
C ASN A 42 29.92 -3.37 24.99
N ALA A 43 30.96 -3.85 25.67
CA ALA A 43 32.34 -3.77 25.18
C ALA A 43 32.50 -4.54 23.86
N ASN A 44 32.01 -5.78 23.79
CA ASN A 44 32.05 -6.63 22.60
C ASN A 44 31.39 -5.96 21.40
N ILE A 45 30.23 -5.32 21.59
CA ILE A 45 29.56 -4.57 20.52
C ILE A 45 30.45 -3.44 19.97
N GLN A 46 31.15 -2.69 20.83
CA GLN A 46 32.03 -1.62 20.35
C GLN A 46 33.27 -2.14 19.64
N PHE A 47 33.89 -3.21 20.14
CA PHE A 47 35.05 -3.82 19.49
C PHE A 47 34.67 -4.44 18.14
N MET A 48 33.55 -5.16 18.04
CA MET A 48 33.04 -5.67 16.77
C MET A 48 32.81 -4.54 15.75
N LYS A 49 32.18 -3.43 16.16
CA LYS A 49 32.03 -2.24 15.28
C LYS A 49 33.37 -1.65 14.84
N ALA A 50 34.40 -1.70 15.69
CA ALA A 50 35.73 -1.24 15.32
C ALA A 50 36.36 -2.16 14.27
N LEU A 51 36.18 -3.48 14.43
CA LEU A 51 36.68 -4.51 13.51
C LEU A 51 35.93 -4.52 12.17
N ASP A 52 34.63 -4.21 12.16
CA ASP A 52 33.86 -4.03 10.92
C ASP A 52 34.42 -2.89 10.06
N LYS A 53 35.03 -1.88 10.71
CA LYS A 53 35.70 -0.76 10.02
C LYS A 53 37.15 -1.04 9.67
N LYS A 54 37.83 -1.86 10.48
CA LYS A 54 39.23 -2.24 10.30
C LYS A 54 39.48 -3.63 10.91
N GLU A 55 39.42 -4.67 10.08
CA GLU A 55 39.46 -6.09 10.50
C GLU A 55 40.75 -6.46 11.26
N ASP A 56 41.87 -5.84 10.87
CA ASP A 56 43.22 -6.09 11.41
C ASP A 56 43.56 -5.19 12.62
N PHE A 57 42.59 -4.47 13.18
CA PHE A 57 42.86 -3.55 14.29
C PHE A 57 43.17 -4.29 15.60
N VAL A 58 44.46 -4.54 15.84
CA VAL A 58 45.00 -5.36 16.94
C VAL A 58 44.38 -5.05 18.30
N GLU A 59 44.29 -3.77 18.67
CA GLU A 59 43.74 -3.34 19.97
C GLU A 59 42.27 -3.76 20.15
N ALA A 60 41.46 -3.66 19.10
CA ALA A 60 40.07 -4.13 19.12
C ALA A 60 39.98 -5.65 19.14
N ARG A 61 40.90 -6.36 18.45
CA ARG A 61 40.95 -7.83 18.46
C ARG A 61 41.26 -8.37 19.86
N GLU A 62 42.27 -7.83 20.51
CA GLU A 62 42.63 -8.21 21.89
C GLU A 62 41.54 -7.82 22.89
N GLY A 63 40.97 -6.62 22.74
CA GLY A 63 39.83 -6.17 23.52
C GLY A 63 38.63 -7.13 23.41
N LEU A 64 38.27 -7.52 22.19
CA LEU A 64 37.19 -8.47 21.91
C LEU A 64 37.50 -9.87 22.42
N ARG A 65 38.74 -10.36 22.30
CA ARG A 65 39.15 -11.67 22.86
C ARG A 65 38.96 -11.69 24.39
N TYR A 66 39.47 -10.68 25.08
CA TYR A 66 39.39 -10.59 26.53
C TYR A 66 37.94 -10.42 27.02
N SER A 67 37.23 -9.41 26.51
CA SER A 67 35.86 -9.12 26.95
C SER A 67 34.87 -10.18 26.46
N GLY A 68 35.13 -10.81 25.31
CA GLY A 68 34.42 -11.97 24.81
C GLY A 68 34.51 -13.17 25.75
N GLN A 69 35.72 -13.55 26.16
CA GLN A 69 35.90 -14.63 27.13
C GLN A 69 35.25 -14.30 28.49
N LYS A 70 35.30 -13.05 28.93
CA LYS A 70 34.63 -12.63 30.18
C LYS A 70 33.11 -12.70 30.07
N GLU A 71 32.50 -12.27 28.96
CA GLU A 71 31.06 -12.43 28.73
C GLU A 71 30.65 -13.90 28.74
N ILE A 72 31.38 -14.75 28.02
CA ILE A 72 31.15 -16.21 28.01
C ILE A 72 31.21 -16.79 29.42
N ASN A 73 32.24 -16.45 30.20
CA ASN A 73 32.38 -16.95 31.57
C ASN A 73 31.22 -16.53 32.47
N VAL A 74 30.70 -15.29 32.32
CA VAL A 74 29.51 -14.85 33.08
C VAL A 74 28.31 -15.74 32.78
N TYR A 75 28.05 -16.04 31.50
CA TYR A 75 26.96 -16.95 31.14
C TYR A 75 27.19 -18.39 31.64
N LEU A 76 28.42 -18.89 31.63
CA LEU A 76 28.75 -20.22 32.14
C LEU A 76 28.62 -20.31 33.66
N ASP A 77 28.99 -19.25 34.39
CA ASP A 77 28.77 -19.16 35.85
C ASP A 77 27.28 -19.20 36.18
N ASP A 78 26.45 -18.48 35.41
CA ASP A 78 25.00 -18.47 35.61
C ASP A 78 24.35 -19.79 35.19
N PHE A 79 24.84 -20.45 34.13
CA PHE A 79 24.47 -21.83 33.78
C PHE A 79 24.72 -22.78 34.96
N PHE A 80 25.92 -22.73 35.56
CA PHE A 80 26.27 -23.61 36.67
C PHE A 80 25.39 -23.37 37.90
N LYS A 81 25.16 -22.10 38.27
CA LYS A 81 24.29 -21.74 39.39
C LYS A 81 22.87 -22.24 39.17
N THR A 82 22.25 -21.89 38.04
CA THR A 82 20.85 -22.24 37.74
C THR A 82 20.65 -23.75 37.61
N LYS A 83 21.61 -24.48 37.02
CA LYS A 83 21.64 -25.94 36.99
C LYS A 83 21.60 -26.53 38.41
N ASN A 84 22.43 -26.02 39.32
CA ASN A 84 22.48 -26.51 40.71
C ASN A 84 21.24 -26.15 41.53
N PHE A 85 20.56 -25.06 41.20
CA PHE A 85 19.26 -24.69 41.80
C PHE A 85 18.07 -25.47 41.22
N GLY A 86 18.28 -26.27 40.17
CA GLY A 86 17.23 -27.10 39.55
C GLY A 86 16.40 -26.39 38.47
N ASP A 87 16.69 -25.12 38.14
CA ASP A 87 16.04 -24.42 37.03
C ASP A 87 16.67 -24.83 35.70
N LYS A 88 16.20 -25.98 35.17
CA LYS A 88 16.72 -26.58 33.93
C LYS A 88 16.61 -25.62 32.75
N LYS A 89 15.48 -24.90 32.63
CA LYS A 89 15.22 -23.99 31.51
C LYS A 89 16.21 -22.82 31.53
N ALA A 90 16.31 -22.11 32.66
CA ALA A 90 17.22 -20.98 32.77
C ALA A 90 18.66 -21.39 32.46
N ALA A 91 19.12 -22.52 33.01
CA ALA A 91 20.44 -23.06 32.73
C ALA A 91 20.67 -23.27 31.23
N ILE A 92 19.82 -24.06 30.55
CA ILE A 92 19.91 -24.30 29.10
C ILE A 92 20.07 -22.99 28.32
N TYR A 93 19.28 -21.96 28.63
CA TYR A 93 19.35 -20.68 27.93
C TYR A 93 20.61 -19.86 28.26
N HIS A 94 21.14 -19.93 29.49
CA HIS A 94 22.44 -19.33 29.81
C HIS A 94 23.57 -19.94 28.98
N TYR A 95 23.63 -21.28 28.86
CA TYR A 95 24.63 -21.92 28.00
C TYR A 95 24.48 -21.51 26.53
N ARG A 96 23.24 -21.47 26.01
CA ARG A 96 22.99 -21.02 24.64
C ARG A 96 23.42 -19.58 24.40
N ASN A 97 23.32 -18.70 25.39
CA ASN A 97 23.85 -17.34 25.30
C ASN A 97 25.38 -17.33 25.23
N ALA A 98 26.06 -18.20 25.99
CA ALA A 98 27.50 -18.39 25.90
C ALA A 98 27.93 -18.88 24.51
N ASP A 99 27.25 -19.90 23.97
CA ASP A 99 27.52 -20.47 22.64
C ASP A 99 27.26 -19.46 21.51
N LYS A 100 26.18 -18.68 21.64
CA LYS A 100 25.89 -17.57 20.72
C LYS A 100 26.97 -16.49 20.77
N ALA A 101 27.41 -16.08 21.96
CA ALA A 101 28.47 -15.10 22.12
C ALA A 101 29.78 -15.60 21.48
N LYS A 102 30.16 -16.86 21.75
CA LYS A 102 31.30 -17.53 21.10
C LYS A 102 31.20 -17.47 19.57
N SER A 103 30.08 -17.93 19.01
CA SER A 103 29.82 -17.92 17.56
C SER A 103 29.91 -16.52 16.95
N LEU A 104 29.44 -15.48 17.66
CA LEU A 104 29.52 -14.09 17.19
C LEU A 104 30.99 -13.59 17.11
N ILE A 105 31.81 -13.96 18.09
CA ILE A 105 33.23 -13.57 18.20
C ILE A 105 34.10 -14.33 17.18
N GLU A 106 33.86 -15.63 17.00
CA GLU A 106 34.62 -16.48 16.07
C GLU A 106 34.52 -16.01 14.61
N ARG A 107 33.46 -15.29 14.23
CA ARG A 107 33.36 -14.62 12.90
C ARG A 107 34.49 -13.63 12.61
N TYR A 108 35.12 -13.08 13.65
CA TYR A 108 36.27 -12.19 13.54
C TYR A 108 37.61 -12.95 13.60
N LYS A 109 37.60 -14.29 13.48
CA LYS A 109 38.78 -15.16 13.58
C LYS A 109 39.51 -14.96 14.91
N ILE A 110 38.74 -14.88 16.00
CA ILE A 110 39.24 -14.71 17.37
C ILE A 110 38.77 -15.91 18.18
N ASP A 111 39.73 -16.62 18.77
CA ASP A 111 39.45 -17.82 19.55
C ASP A 111 39.04 -17.45 20.98
N VAL A 112 37.88 -17.95 21.37
CA VAL A 112 37.34 -17.96 22.73
C VAL A 112 36.84 -19.37 23.04
N ASN A 113 36.92 -19.76 24.30
CA ASN A 113 36.72 -21.15 24.70
C ASN A 113 35.50 -21.33 25.61
N ILE A 114 34.74 -22.40 25.35
CA ILE A 114 33.76 -22.97 26.27
C ILE A 114 34.31 -24.34 26.66
N PRO A 115 34.66 -24.59 27.93
CA PRO A 115 35.19 -25.89 28.34
C PRO A 115 34.20 -27.03 28.04
N ILE A 116 34.72 -28.15 27.53
CA ILE A 116 33.91 -29.29 27.07
C ILE A 116 32.97 -29.86 28.15
N THR A 117 33.33 -29.72 29.43
CA THR A 117 32.49 -30.13 30.56
C THR A 117 31.14 -29.41 30.57
N TYR A 118 31.12 -28.12 30.26
CA TYR A 118 29.88 -27.35 30.15
C TYR A 118 29.02 -27.81 28.97
N THR A 119 29.65 -28.17 27.85
CA THR A 119 28.95 -28.69 26.67
C THR A 119 28.29 -30.03 26.96
N ASN A 120 29.01 -30.95 27.62
CA ASN A 120 28.46 -32.24 28.02
C ASN A 120 27.30 -32.08 29.02
N ASP A 121 27.49 -31.21 30.02
CA ASP A 121 26.47 -30.88 31.00
C ASP A 121 25.21 -30.29 30.37
N TYR A 122 25.38 -29.38 29.39
CA TYR A 122 24.30 -28.79 28.62
C TYR A 122 23.54 -29.85 27.83
N ASN A 123 24.23 -30.73 27.10
CA ASN A 123 23.61 -31.76 26.28
C ASN A 123 22.76 -32.73 27.14
N ASN A 124 23.29 -33.17 28.28
CA ASN A 124 22.54 -34.02 29.21
C ASN A 124 21.30 -33.29 29.76
N LEU A 125 21.43 -32.02 30.12
CA LEU A 125 20.33 -31.22 30.65
C LEU A 125 19.23 -30.99 29.60
N VAL A 126 19.60 -30.74 28.34
CA VAL A 126 18.68 -30.64 27.21
C VAL A 126 17.92 -31.96 27.01
N ASP A 127 18.61 -33.09 27.08
CA ASP A 127 17.99 -34.40 26.90
C ASP A 127 16.93 -34.71 27.95
N GLU A 128 17.20 -34.37 29.22
CA GLU A 128 16.22 -34.46 30.31
C GLU A 128 15.07 -33.48 30.14
N TYR A 129 15.37 -32.19 29.94
CA TYR A 129 14.37 -31.14 29.85
C TYR A 129 13.41 -31.35 28.67
N VAL A 130 13.95 -31.68 27.48
CA VAL A 130 13.15 -31.96 26.28
C VAL A 130 12.20 -33.15 26.51
N LYS A 131 12.64 -34.19 27.23
CA LYS A 131 11.76 -35.31 27.58
C LYS A 131 10.58 -34.85 28.44
N ASP A 132 10.84 -34.02 29.45
CA ASP A 132 9.82 -33.50 30.37
C ASP A 132 8.80 -32.62 29.62
N ILE A 133 9.27 -31.65 28.84
CA ILE A 133 8.38 -30.73 28.11
C ILE A 133 7.69 -31.39 26.91
N TYR A 134 8.24 -32.48 26.35
CA TYR A 134 7.55 -33.28 25.33
C TYR A 134 6.30 -33.95 25.90
N LEU A 135 6.38 -34.52 27.11
CA LEU A 135 5.20 -35.08 27.80
C LEU A 135 4.15 -33.99 28.07
N GLN A 136 4.59 -32.80 28.51
CA GLN A 136 3.70 -31.66 28.72
C GLN A 136 3.02 -31.20 27.42
N ALA A 137 3.76 -31.12 26.31
CA ALA A 137 3.20 -30.76 25.02
C ALA A 137 2.12 -31.74 24.54
N MET A 138 2.33 -33.04 24.76
CA MET A 138 1.32 -34.07 24.45
C MET A 138 0.09 -33.95 25.34
N ASP A 139 0.26 -33.70 26.64
CA ASP A 139 -0.87 -33.46 27.56
C ASP A 139 -1.68 -32.23 27.13
N MET A 140 -1.01 -31.15 26.75
CA MET A 140 -1.65 -29.95 26.19
C MET A 140 -2.42 -30.24 24.89
N LEU A 141 -1.89 -31.11 24.00
CA LEU A 141 -2.64 -31.54 22.80
C LEU A 141 -3.88 -32.36 23.14
N ASN A 142 -3.78 -33.28 24.10
CA ASN A 142 -4.90 -34.10 24.54
C ASN A 142 -6.02 -33.27 25.18
N GLN A 143 -5.66 -32.15 25.82
CA GLN A 143 -6.59 -31.17 26.38
C GLN A 143 -7.06 -30.13 25.34
N GLU A 144 -6.68 -30.30 24.06
CA GLU A 144 -6.97 -29.37 22.96
C GLU A 144 -6.43 -27.94 23.17
N ASN A 145 -5.45 -27.77 24.08
CA ASN A 145 -4.72 -26.53 24.27
C ASN A 145 -3.60 -26.41 23.22
N PHE A 146 -4.02 -26.27 21.96
CA PHE A 146 -3.14 -26.24 20.80
C PHE A 146 -2.12 -25.10 20.86
N SER A 147 -2.51 -23.92 21.35
CA SER A 147 -1.62 -22.75 21.39
C SER A 147 -0.44 -22.93 22.36
N GLU A 148 -0.69 -23.43 23.56
CA GLU A 148 0.39 -23.68 24.52
C GLU A 148 1.26 -24.87 24.07
N SER A 149 0.65 -25.93 23.51
CA SER A 149 1.41 -27.05 22.96
C SER A 149 2.35 -26.60 21.84
N GLU A 150 1.87 -25.77 20.90
CA GLU A 150 2.68 -25.27 19.79
C GLU A 150 3.92 -24.51 20.28
N LYS A 151 3.79 -23.68 21.34
CA LYS A 151 4.92 -22.96 21.95
C LYS A 151 5.96 -23.94 22.51
N ILE A 152 5.53 -24.94 23.25
CA ILE A 152 6.41 -25.94 23.85
C ILE A 152 7.10 -26.77 22.76
N LEU A 153 6.37 -27.22 21.75
CA LEU A 153 6.93 -28.01 20.64
C LEU A 153 7.93 -27.21 19.80
N LYS A 154 7.70 -25.92 19.59
CA LYS A 154 8.68 -25.01 18.95
C LYS A 154 9.95 -24.90 19.80
N GLU A 155 9.84 -24.83 21.12
CA GLU A 155 10.98 -24.84 22.03
C GLU A 155 11.76 -26.16 21.92
N ILE A 156 11.08 -27.31 21.87
CA ILE A 156 11.73 -28.61 21.66
C ILE A 156 12.47 -28.66 20.32
N ALA A 157 11.83 -28.29 19.21
CA ALA A 157 12.44 -28.30 17.89
C ALA A 157 13.68 -27.37 17.81
N LEU A 158 13.66 -26.27 18.57
CA LEU A 158 14.78 -25.35 18.68
C LEU A 158 15.94 -25.93 19.49
N LEU A 159 15.66 -26.68 20.57
CA LEU A 159 16.67 -27.26 21.47
C LEU A 159 17.26 -28.56 20.92
N LYS A 160 16.42 -29.40 20.33
CA LYS A 160 16.78 -30.71 19.78
C LYS A 160 16.04 -30.94 18.46
N PRO A 161 16.61 -30.47 17.34
CA PRO A 161 16.04 -30.70 16.01
C PRO A 161 15.82 -32.19 15.74
N SER A 162 14.73 -32.53 15.04
CA SER A 162 14.35 -33.92 14.73
C SER A 162 14.09 -34.80 15.95
N TYR A 163 13.73 -34.22 17.11
CA TYR A 163 13.33 -34.99 18.28
C TYR A 163 11.99 -35.70 18.04
N LYS A 164 12.04 -37.03 17.85
CA LYS A 164 10.86 -37.88 17.66
C LYS A 164 9.94 -37.35 16.55
N ASP A 165 8.65 -37.20 16.85
CA ASP A 165 7.57 -36.75 15.99
C ASP A 165 7.18 -35.28 16.23
N VAL A 166 8.04 -34.49 16.89
CA VAL A 166 7.74 -33.08 17.24
C VAL A 166 7.32 -32.24 16.04
N ASP A 167 7.93 -32.45 14.86
CA ASP A 167 7.52 -31.71 13.66
C ASP A 167 6.09 -32.06 13.19
N ASN A 168 5.67 -33.32 13.35
CA ASN A 168 4.29 -33.71 13.09
C ASN A 168 3.33 -33.13 14.14
N LEU A 169 3.70 -33.20 15.42
CA LEU A 169 2.90 -32.63 16.51
C LEU A 169 2.75 -31.11 16.38
N LYS A 170 3.77 -30.40 15.88
CA LYS A 170 3.69 -28.97 15.57
C LYS A 170 2.67 -28.69 14.48
N ASN A 171 2.66 -29.49 13.41
CA ASN A 171 1.68 -29.35 12.35
C ASN A 171 0.26 -29.56 12.90
N ILE A 172 0.06 -30.57 13.76
CA ILE A 172 -1.23 -30.80 14.43
C ILE A 172 -1.61 -29.58 15.28
N ALA A 173 -0.71 -29.13 16.18
CA ALA A 173 -0.95 -27.98 17.05
C ALA A 173 -1.30 -26.70 16.26
N THR A 174 -0.70 -26.51 15.09
CA THR A 174 -0.89 -25.31 14.27
C THR A 174 -2.15 -25.39 13.42
N PHE A 175 -2.38 -26.53 12.76
CA PHE A 175 -3.37 -26.63 11.69
C PHE A 175 -4.69 -27.26 12.13
N GLU A 176 -4.70 -28.17 13.11
CA GLU A 176 -5.92 -28.82 13.61
C GLU A 176 -7.00 -27.83 14.06
N PRO A 177 -6.73 -26.80 14.89
CA PRO A 177 -7.77 -25.86 15.30
C PRO A 177 -8.34 -25.07 14.11
N ILE A 178 -7.51 -24.73 13.12
CA ILE A 178 -7.95 -24.01 11.91
C ILE A 178 -8.78 -24.95 11.03
N TYR A 179 -8.39 -26.21 10.92
CA TYR A 179 -9.07 -27.24 10.14
C TYR A 179 -10.47 -27.52 10.69
N ARG A 180 -10.59 -27.70 12.02
CA ARG A 180 -11.88 -27.89 12.69
C ARG A 180 -12.80 -26.69 12.50
N LYS A 181 -12.28 -25.48 12.69
CA LYS A 181 -13.04 -24.25 12.42
C LYS A 181 -13.49 -24.13 10.96
N ALA A 182 -12.65 -24.55 10.01
CA ALA A 182 -13.03 -24.59 8.60
C ALA A 182 -14.16 -25.61 8.34
N ASN A 183 -14.13 -26.77 8.99
CA ASN A 183 -15.21 -27.75 8.95
C ASN A 183 -16.51 -27.19 9.54
N GLU A 184 -16.45 -26.50 10.69
CA GLU A 184 -17.61 -25.83 11.30
C GLU A 184 -18.24 -24.82 10.33
N PHE A 185 -17.43 -24.02 9.63
CA PHE A 185 -17.93 -23.11 8.61
C PHE A 185 -18.55 -23.85 7.43
N LEU A 186 -17.99 -25.00 7.03
CA LEU A 186 -18.53 -25.82 5.95
C LEU A 186 -19.90 -26.40 6.31
N GLU A 187 -20.06 -26.89 7.53
CA GLU A 187 -21.32 -27.41 8.08
C GLU A 187 -22.38 -26.32 8.24
N ALA A 188 -21.96 -25.10 8.56
CA ALA A 188 -22.82 -23.92 8.62
C ALA A 188 -23.07 -23.26 7.24
N GLU A 189 -22.70 -23.91 6.13
CA GLU A 189 -22.83 -23.41 4.75
C GLU A 189 -22.11 -22.07 4.47
N LYS A 190 -21.17 -21.68 5.33
CA LYS A 190 -20.30 -20.52 5.17
C LYS A 190 -19.08 -20.88 4.32
N PHE A 191 -19.32 -21.24 3.07
CA PHE A 191 -18.34 -21.80 2.13
C PHE A 191 -17.11 -20.91 1.87
N ARG A 192 -17.28 -19.60 1.71
CA ARG A 192 -16.18 -18.63 1.54
C ARG A 192 -15.33 -18.54 2.79
N SER A 193 -15.96 -18.47 3.96
CA SER A 193 -15.28 -18.50 5.25
C SER A 193 -14.50 -19.80 5.46
N ALA A 194 -15.09 -20.95 5.10
CA ALA A 194 -14.42 -22.25 5.16
C ALA A 194 -13.19 -22.29 4.24
N TYR A 195 -13.35 -21.88 2.97
CA TYR A 195 -12.26 -21.82 2.00
C TYR A 195 -11.07 -21.00 2.50
N PHE A 196 -11.29 -19.79 3.01
CA PHE A 196 -10.20 -18.94 3.50
C PHE A 196 -9.53 -19.49 4.76
N ASN A 197 -10.18 -20.34 5.54
CA ASN A 197 -9.53 -21.03 6.64
C ASN A 197 -8.71 -22.24 6.15
N TYR A 198 -9.22 -23.02 5.19
CA TYR A 198 -8.42 -24.07 4.54
C TYR A 198 -7.22 -23.50 3.78
N ASP A 199 -7.32 -22.30 3.21
CA ASP A 199 -6.21 -21.65 2.49
C ASP A 199 -4.99 -21.35 3.38
N LYS A 200 -5.21 -21.25 4.70
CA LYS A 200 -4.13 -21.07 5.69
C LYS A 200 -3.40 -22.37 6.03
N ILE A 201 -3.91 -23.50 5.55
CA ILE A 201 -3.43 -24.84 5.89
C ILE A 201 -2.76 -25.45 4.64
N PRO A 202 -1.62 -26.15 4.79
CA PRO A 202 -1.02 -26.87 3.66
C PRO A 202 -1.98 -27.92 3.08
N ASP A 203 -2.03 -28.00 1.74
CA ASP A 203 -2.86 -28.97 1.01
C ASP A 203 -2.62 -30.44 1.42
N SER A 204 -1.43 -30.76 1.94
CA SER A 204 -1.04 -32.09 2.42
C SER A 204 -1.60 -32.44 3.80
N TYR A 205 -2.13 -31.48 4.55
CA TYR A 205 -2.69 -31.73 5.88
C TYR A 205 -4.11 -32.31 5.75
N GLN A 206 -4.28 -33.58 6.13
CA GLN A 206 -5.56 -34.28 6.07
C GLN A 206 -6.26 -34.12 4.70
N GLU A 207 -7.57 -33.85 4.68
CA GLU A 207 -8.37 -33.66 3.46
C GLU A 207 -8.45 -32.19 3.01
N THR A 208 -7.55 -31.31 3.49
CA THR A 208 -7.61 -29.86 3.27
C THR A 208 -7.78 -29.52 1.79
N LYS A 209 -6.97 -30.12 0.91
CA LYS A 209 -7.04 -29.86 -0.53
C LYS A 209 -8.43 -30.13 -1.12
N TYR A 210 -9.04 -31.26 -0.74
CA TYR A 210 -10.37 -31.65 -1.23
C TYR A 210 -11.45 -30.72 -0.68
N ARG A 211 -11.45 -30.47 0.63
CA ARG A 211 -12.46 -29.64 1.30
C ARG A 211 -12.37 -28.17 0.90
N LYS A 212 -11.16 -27.65 0.70
CA LYS A 212 -10.92 -26.33 0.13
C LYS A 212 -11.57 -26.20 -1.25
N LYS A 213 -11.37 -27.20 -2.12
CA LYS A 213 -11.98 -27.21 -3.46
C LYS A 213 -13.51 -27.27 -3.37
N LEU A 214 -14.05 -28.12 -2.49
CA LEU A 214 -15.50 -28.23 -2.28
C LEU A 214 -16.10 -26.90 -1.77
N ALA A 215 -15.45 -26.27 -0.79
CA ALA A 215 -15.84 -24.95 -0.28
C ALA A 215 -15.78 -23.88 -1.37
N LEU A 216 -14.77 -23.92 -2.24
CA LEU A 216 -14.70 -23.03 -3.39
C LEU A 216 -15.91 -23.22 -4.31
N GLU A 217 -16.15 -24.46 -4.75
CA GLU A 217 -17.23 -24.80 -5.69
C GLU A 217 -18.62 -24.45 -5.14
N ALA A 218 -18.90 -24.77 -3.87
CA ALA A 218 -20.16 -24.43 -3.22
C ALA A 218 -20.34 -22.91 -3.03
N GLY A 219 -19.26 -22.21 -2.68
CA GLY A 219 -19.23 -20.76 -2.49
C GLY A 219 -19.22 -19.93 -3.78
N LEU A 220 -19.09 -20.58 -4.95
CA LEU A 220 -19.11 -19.89 -6.25
C LEU A 220 -20.41 -19.12 -6.43
N PHE A 221 -20.28 -17.89 -6.86
CA PHE A 221 -21.35 -16.96 -7.19
C PHE A 221 -21.25 -16.61 -8.66
N THR A 222 -22.00 -17.36 -9.47
CA THR A 222 -22.04 -17.19 -10.92
C THR A 222 -22.96 -16.04 -11.28
N ILE A 223 -22.48 -15.10 -12.08
CA ILE A 223 -23.19 -13.87 -12.43
C ILE A 223 -23.41 -13.84 -13.94
N ALA A 224 -24.60 -13.44 -14.36
CA ALA A 224 -24.90 -13.06 -15.74
C ALA A 224 -25.10 -11.54 -15.82
N ILE A 225 -24.67 -10.92 -16.92
CA ILE A 225 -24.93 -9.51 -17.21
C ILE A 225 -25.94 -9.45 -18.35
N LEU A 226 -27.06 -8.75 -18.13
CA LEU A 226 -28.01 -8.43 -19.20
C LEU A 226 -27.65 -7.11 -19.86
N GLU A 227 -28.21 -6.89 -21.04
CA GLU A 227 -28.12 -5.60 -21.71
C GLU A 227 -28.61 -4.48 -20.80
N PHE A 228 -27.77 -3.45 -20.66
CA PHE A 228 -28.12 -2.26 -19.89
C PHE A 228 -29.05 -1.39 -20.70
N GLN A 229 -30.08 -0.87 -20.04
CA GLN A 229 -31.09 -0.03 -20.65
C GLN A 229 -30.63 1.44 -20.72
N ASN A 230 -31.23 2.19 -21.63
CA ASN A 230 -30.97 3.62 -21.76
C ASN A 230 -32.28 4.41 -21.71
N SER A 231 -32.38 5.36 -20.78
CA SER A 231 -33.50 6.31 -20.66
C SER A 231 -33.12 7.74 -21.02
N THR A 232 -31.97 7.91 -21.67
CA THR A 232 -31.46 9.20 -22.16
C THR A 232 -31.53 9.26 -23.67
N ARG A 233 -31.19 10.42 -24.24
CA ARG A 233 -31.04 10.60 -25.69
C ARG A 233 -29.63 10.29 -26.20
N GLN A 234 -28.71 9.93 -25.30
CA GLN A 234 -27.31 9.65 -25.65
C GLN A 234 -27.13 8.16 -25.87
N SER A 235 -27.01 7.72 -27.13
CA SER A 235 -26.81 6.31 -27.47
C SER A 235 -25.41 5.80 -27.10
N GLY A 236 -25.31 4.52 -26.75
CA GLY A 236 -24.05 3.79 -26.60
C GLY A 236 -23.40 3.92 -25.22
N GLY A 237 -23.87 4.82 -24.35
CA GLY A 237 -23.35 4.96 -22.99
C GLY A 237 -23.66 3.73 -22.13
N GLU A 238 -24.88 3.21 -22.23
CA GLU A 238 -25.29 1.97 -21.55
C GLU A 238 -24.46 0.76 -22.01
N SER A 239 -24.21 0.66 -23.33
CA SER A 239 -23.42 -0.41 -23.93
C SER A 239 -21.95 -0.33 -23.49
N ALA A 240 -21.38 0.87 -23.44
CA ALA A 240 -20.02 1.10 -22.95
C ALA A 240 -19.87 0.72 -21.47
N ILE A 241 -20.81 1.15 -20.62
CA ILE A 241 -20.81 0.78 -19.18
C ILE A 241 -20.93 -0.74 -19.02
N SER A 242 -21.79 -1.41 -19.80
CA SER A 242 -21.94 -2.88 -19.77
C SER A 242 -20.64 -3.60 -20.15
N ALA A 243 -20.00 -3.18 -21.25
CA ALA A 243 -18.74 -3.75 -21.71
C ALA A 243 -17.61 -3.56 -20.68
N PHE A 244 -17.46 -2.35 -20.12
CA PHE A 244 -16.47 -2.09 -19.08
C PHE A 244 -16.77 -2.85 -17.79
N THR A 245 -18.04 -2.98 -17.41
CA THR A 245 -18.42 -3.76 -16.21
C THR A 245 -18.07 -5.23 -16.39
N SER A 246 -18.36 -5.79 -17.57
CA SER A 246 -18.01 -7.18 -17.92
C SER A 246 -16.49 -7.41 -17.87
N ASP A 247 -15.72 -6.52 -18.49
CA ASP A 247 -14.24 -6.55 -18.43
C ASP A 247 -13.73 -6.48 -16.99
N LYS A 248 -14.26 -5.55 -16.18
CA LYS A 248 -13.83 -5.39 -14.80
C LYS A 248 -14.15 -6.60 -13.95
N ILE A 249 -15.34 -7.20 -14.12
CA ILE A 249 -15.74 -8.43 -13.41
C ILE A 249 -14.88 -9.63 -13.82
N LEU A 250 -14.60 -9.80 -15.12
CA LEU A 250 -13.72 -10.87 -15.61
C LEU A 250 -12.29 -10.77 -15.05
N ASN A 251 -11.82 -9.54 -14.82
CA ASN A 251 -10.50 -9.26 -14.27
C ASN A 251 -10.49 -9.13 -12.73
N LEU A 252 -11.57 -9.48 -12.02
CA LEU A 252 -11.57 -9.49 -10.56
C LEU A 252 -10.70 -10.64 -10.04
N ASN A 253 -9.80 -10.32 -9.11
CA ASN A 253 -9.06 -11.31 -8.33
C ASN A 253 -9.94 -11.87 -7.20
N ASN A 254 -11.09 -12.44 -7.55
CA ASN A 254 -12.02 -13.03 -6.60
C ASN A 254 -12.36 -14.47 -7.00
N PRO A 255 -11.91 -15.48 -6.23
CA PRO A 255 -12.10 -16.88 -6.60
C PRO A 255 -13.57 -17.32 -6.59
N PHE A 256 -14.46 -16.53 -5.97
CA PHE A 256 -15.88 -16.85 -5.85
C PHE A 256 -16.76 -16.20 -6.92
N ILE A 257 -16.23 -15.31 -7.77
CA ILE A 257 -17.05 -14.63 -8.77
C ILE A 257 -16.69 -15.17 -10.14
N LYS A 258 -17.71 -15.62 -10.88
CA LYS A 258 -17.55 -16.10 -12.24
C LYS A 258 -18.62 -15.50 -13.14
N LEU A 259 -18.18 -14.81 -14.19
CA LEU A 259 -19.08 -14.32 -15.23
C LEU A 259 -19.48 -15.48 -16.15
N VAL A 260 -20.76 -15.58 -16.47
CA VAL A 260 -21.30 -16.53 -17.45
C VAL A 260 -21.69 -15.77 -18.70
N ASP A 261 -21.07 -16.10 -19.84
CA ASP A 261 -21.43 -15.53 -21.14
C ASP A 261 -22.77 -16.14 -21.63
N ARG A 262 -23.73 -15.26 -21.91
CA ARG A 262 -25.09 -15.62 -22.34
C ARG A 262 -25.63 -14.76 -23.47
N THR A 263 -24.74 -14.25 -24.30
CA THR A 263 -25.07 -13.41 -25.45
C THR A 263 -26.18 -14.02 -26.34
N TYR A 264 -26.35 -15.34 -26.37
CA TYR A 264 -27.36 -16.06 -27.17
C TYR A 264 -28.63 -16.54 -26.43
N THR A 265 -28.73 -16.36 -25.11
CA THR A 265 -29.90 -16.78 -24.29
C THR A 265 -30.67 -15.61 -23.68
N GLN A 266 -30.33 -14.37 -24.09
CA GLN A 266 -30.87 -13.12 -23.57
C GLN A 266 -32.40 -13.03 -23.63
N SER A 267 -33.05 -13.55 -24.68
CA SER A 267 -34.51 -13.52 -24.83
C SER A 267 -35.23 -14.34 -23.76
N PHE A 268 -34.75 -15.54 -23.45
CA PHE A 268 -35.29 -16.39 -22.40
C PHE A 268 -35.08 -15.79 -21.01
N ILE A 269 -33.92 -15.17 -20.76
CA ILE A 269 -33.63 -14.54 -19.47
C ILE A 269 -34.53 -13.31 -19.25
N ASN A 270 -34.73 -12.51 -20.29
CA ASN A 270 -35.63 -11.35 -20.23
C ASN A 270 -37.08 -11.79 -19.93
N GLU A 271 -37.56 -12.87 -20.55
CA GLU A 271 -38.90 -13.44 -20.29
C GLU A 271 -39.03 -13.92 -18.83
N GLN A 272 -38.02 -14.61 -18.29
CA GLN A 272 -38.02 -15.05 -16.91
C GLN A 272 -38.01 -13.89 -15.91
N ILE A 273 -37.22 -12.83 -16.15
CA ILE A 273 -37.22 -11.61 -15.32
C ILE A 273 -38.57 -10.88 -15.39
N MET A 274 -39.23 -10.84 -16.56
CA MET A 274 -40.58 -10.28 -16.68
C MET A 274 -41.62 -11.09 -15.90
N GLY A 275 -41.46 -12.42 -15.86
CA GLY A 275 -42.24 -13.30 -14.99
C GLY A 275 -42.01 -13.02 -13.50
N LEU A 276 -40.75 -12.86 -13.07
CA LEU A 276 -40.39 -12.51 -11.68
C LEU A 276 -40.91 -11.13 -11.26
N ASN A 277 -40.94 -10.16 -12.18
CA ASN A 277 -41.46 -8.81 -11.95
C ASN A 277 -43.00 -8.72 -12.05
N GLY A 278 -43.72 -9.85 -12.15
CA GLY A 278 -45.18 -9.91 -12.09
C GLY A 278 -45.91 -9.34 -13.32
N GLN A 279 -45.24 -9.20 -14.47
CA GLN A 279 -45.84 -8.64 -15.69
C GLN A 279 -46.44 -9.69 -16.64
N ILE A 280 -46.36 -10.99 -16.30
CA ILE A 280 -46.93 -12.11 -17.08
C ILE A 280 -47.72 -13.04 -16.14
N ALA A 281 -48.86 -13.53 -16.63
CA ALA A 281 -49.87 -14.28 -15.88
C ALA A 281 -49.36 -15.55 -15.15
N GLU A 282 -50.03 -15.84 -14.03
CA GLU A 282 -49.80 -16.82 -12.93
C GLU A 282 -49.47 -18.31 -13.25
N ASN A 283 -48.95 -18.70 -14.42
CA ASN A 283 -48.76 -20.13 -14.75
C ASN A 283 -47.37 -20.53 -15.27
N THR A 284 -46.29 -19.97 -14.73
CA THR A 284 -44.93 -20.51 -14.90
C THR A 284 -44.24 -20.72 -13.56
N ASN A 285 -44.79 -21.66 -12.78
CA ASN A 285 -44.15 -22.16 -11.58
C ASN A 285 -42.78 -22.79 -11.91
N ALA A 286 -41.72 -22.15 -11.40
CA ALA A 286 -40.59 -22.80 -10.74
C ALA A 286 -39.74 -23.84 -11.51
N GLN A 287 -39.37 -23.57 -12.76
CA GLN A 287 -38.26 -24.27 -13.45
C GLN A 287 -37.25 -23.32 -14.13
N ALA A 288 -37.29 -22.03 -13.77
CA ALA A 288 -36.57 -20.97 -14.47
C ALA A 288 -35.05 -20.91 -14.15
N GLY A 289 -34.63 -21.26 -12.93
CA GLY A 289 -33.23 -21.13 -12.50
C GLY A 289 -32.23 -22.12 -13.13
N GLU A 290 -32.69 -23.32 -13.52
CA GLU A 290 -31.83 -24.40 -14.03
C GLU A 290 -31.27 -24.13 -15.44
N LEU A 291 -32.00 -23.36 -16.27
CA LEU A 291 -31.59 -23.03 -17.65
C LEU A 291 -30.52 -21.93 -17.72
N ILE A 292 -30.38 -21.17 -16.64
CA ILE A 292 -29.50 -20.03 -16.54
C ILE A 292 -28.13 -20.54 -16.05
N GLY A 293 -28.01 -21.13 -14.86
CA GLY A 293 -26.69 -21.51 -14.32
C GLY A 293 -25.85 -20.32 -13.84
N ALA A 294 -26.51 -19.18 -13.61
CA ALA A 294 -26.04 -18.04 -12.82
C ALA A 294 -26.91 -18.00 -11.57
N LYS A 295 -26.32 -17.66 -10.42
CA LYS A 295 -27.03 -17.42 -9.17
C LYS A 295 -27.60 -15.99 -9.09
N ALA A 296 -27.04 -15.07 -9.87
CA ALA A 296 -27.52 -13.70 -9.91
C ALA A 296 -27.38 -13.07 -11.30
N ILE A 297 -28.18 -12.03 -11.52
CA ILE A 297 -28.21 -11.23 -12.73
C ILE A 297 -27.88 -9.78 -12.40
N ILE A 298 -26.97 -9.18 -13.15
CA ILE A 298 -26.74 -7.74 -13.16
C ILE A 298 -27.56 -7.12 -14.28
N THR A 299 -28.34 -6.10 -13.93
CA THR A 299 -28.98 -5.19 -14.88
C THR A 299 -28.65 -3.75 -14.53
N GLY A 300 -28.78 -2.87 -15.51
CA GLY A 300 -28.38 -1.48 -15.39
C GLY A 300 -29.20 -0.58 -16.28
N LYS A 301 -29.28 0.69 -15.90
CA LYS A 301 -30.05 1.70 -16.60
C LYS A 301 -29.31 3.03 -16.59
N LEU A 302 -29.00 3.54 -17.77
CA LEU A 302 -28.53 4.92 -17.94
C LEU A 302 -29.72 5.86 -17.74
N VAL A 303 -29.78 6.49 -16.56
CA VAL A 303 -30.93 7.30 -16.11
C VAL A 303 -30.82 8.74 -16.61
N SER A 304 -29.61 9.32 -16.55
CA SER A 304 -29.39 10.72 -16.95
C SER A 304 -28.04 10.92 -17.62
N PHE A 305 -28.01 11.80 -18.62
CA PHE A 305 -26.80 12.25 -19.29
C PHE A 305 -26.94 13.74 -19.58
N SER A 306 -26.07 14.55 -18.99
CA SER A 306 -26.01 16.00 -19.19
C SER A 306 -24.62 16.41 -19.65
N LYS A 307 -24.55 17.36 -20.59
CA LYS A 307 -23.30 17.92 -21.09
C LYS A 307 -23.38 19.44 -21.14
N GLN A 308 -22.32 20.11 -20.68
CA GLN A 308 -22.16 21.54 -20.85
C GLN A 308 -20.88 21.79 -21.65
N LYS A 309 -20.99 22.59 -22.71
CA LYS A 309 -19.87 22.93 -23.57
C LYS A 309 -19.69 24.44 -23.60
N LYS A 310 -18.52 24.89 -23.20
CA LYS A 310 -18.04 26.26 -23.35
C LYS A 310 -16.88 26.22 -24.35
N PRO A 311 -17.14 26.48 -25.65
CA PRO A 311 -16.11 26.42 -26.68
C PRO A 311 -14.95 27.36 -26.33
N VAL A 312 -13.76 27.02 -26.80
CA VAL A 312 -12.56 27.83 -26.54
C VAL A 312 -12.77 29.20 -27.19
N SER A 313 -12.86 30.22 -26.35
CA SER A 313 -12.99 31.62 -26.73
C SER A 313 -11.64 32.31 -26.61
N VAL A 314 -11.35 33.18 -27.57
CA VAL A 314 -10.11 33.96 -27.62
C VAL A 314 -10.42 35.39 -27.18
N ASN A 315 -9.63 35.91 -26.25
CA ASN A 315 -9.67 37.30 -25.85
C ASN A 315 -8.30 37.93 -26.05
N GLU A 316 -8.24 38.98 -26.87
CA GLU A 316 -6.99 39.71 -27.08
C GLU A 316 -6.72 40.62 -25.89
N LYS A 317 -5.57 40.43 -25.24
CA LYS A 317 -5.12 41.20 -24.10
C LYS A 317 -3.91 42.05 -24.44
N LYS A 318 -3.83 43.19 -23.78
CA LYS A 318 -2.69 44.12 -23.89
C LYS A 318 -1.61 43.72 -22.91
N ALA A 319 -0.36 43.92 -23.29
CA ALA A 319 0.81 43.72 -22.46
C ALA A 319 1.98 44.56 -22.97
N TRP A 320 3.12 44.41 -22.30
CA TRP A 320 4.38 45.05 -22.63
C TRP A 320 5.47 43.99 -22.83
N ALA A 321 6.32 44.18 -23.83
CA ALA A 321 7.51 43.38 -24.02
C ALA A 321 8.72 44.12 -23.44
N GLU A 322 9.32 43.55 -22.41
CA GLU A 322 10.52 44.04 -21.74
C GLU A 322 11.76 43.73 -22.58
N ARG A 323 12.52 44.76 -22.94
CA ARG A 323 13.80 44.62 -23.65
C ARG A 323 14.85 45.52 -23.01
N LYS A 324 16.05 44.98 -22.83
CA LYS A 324 17.19 45.73 -22.29
C LYS A 324 17.96 46.39 -23.41
N VAL A 325 18.10 47.71 -23.36
CA VAL A 325 18.87 48.52 -24.31
C VAL A 325 20.11 49.03 -23.59
N ARG A 326 21.28 48.83 -24.20
CA ARG A 326 22.55 49.34 -23.66
C ARG A 326 22.65 50.83 -23.98
N LYS A 327 22.73 51.68 -22.95
CA LYS A 327 22.98 53.11 -23.08
C LYS A 327 24.30 53.50 -22.42
N TYR A 328 24.93 54.53 -22.95
CA TYR A 328 26.13 55.12 -22.39
C TYR A 328 25.72 56.32 -21.53
N ASN A 329 26.24 56.41 -20.30
CA ASN A 329 26.04 57.56 -19.45
C ASN A 329 27.27 58.48 -19.53
N GLU A 330 27.09 59.67 -20.11
CA GLU A 330 28.16 60.66 -20.30
C GLU A 330 28.74 61.20 -18.99
N GLU A 331 27.98 61.18 -17.88
CA GLU A 331 28.44 61.70 -16.58
C GLU A 331 29.27 60.69 -15.77
N THR A 332 29.09 59.38 -16.03
CA THR A 332 29.77 58.31 -15.28
C THR A 332 30.72 57.48 -16.14
N GLU A 333 30.82 57.83 -17.43
CA GLU A 333 31.61 57.18 -18.49
C GLU A 333 31.41 55.65 -18.60
N LYS A 334 30.27 55.13 -18.13
CA LYS A 334 29.98 53.70 -18.08
C LYS A 334 28.73 53.34 -18.88
N TYR A 335 28.75 52.14 -19.44
CA TYR A 335 27.56 51.54 -20.05
C TYR A 335 26.63 50.99 -18.97
N PHE A 336 25.34 51.28 -19.10
CA PHE A 336 24.30 50.65 -18.29
C PHE A 336 23.19 50.09 -19.20
N TYR A 337 22.39 49.17 -18.66
CA TYR A 337 21.23 48.63 -19.37
C TYR A 337 19.98 49.35 -18.88
N GLU A 338 19.28 50.01 -19.79
CA GLU A 338 17.96 50.55 -19.53
C GLU A 338 16.89 49.56 -19.99
N THR A 339 15.85 49.40 -19.19
CA THR A 339 14.73 48.52 -19.52
C THR A 339 13.67 49.32 -20.26
N VAL A 340 13.44 48.96 -21.52
CA VAL A 340 12.44 49.58 -22.40
C VAL A 340 11.27 48.62 -22.57
N TYR A 341 10.05 49.17 -22.68
CA TYR A 341 8.82 48.40 -22.80
C TYR A 341 8.13 48.70 -24.13
N ASP A 342 8.07 47.68 -25.00
CA ASP A 342 7.40 47.76 -26.29
C ASP A 342 5.93 47.31 -26.14
N LYS A 343 4.97 48.07 -26.69
CA LYS A 343 3.53 47.73 -26.59
C LYS A 343 3.20 46.50 -27.44
N ILE A 344 2.70 45.45 -26.80
CA ILE A 344 2.33 44.21 -27.48
C ILE A 344 0.91 43.76 -27.11
N LYS A 345 0.44 42.76 -27.83
CA LYS A 345 -0.80 42.03 -27.57
C LYS A 345 -0.49 40.55 -27.43
N TYR A 346 -1.28 39.87 -26.62
CA TYR A 346 -1.27 38.40 -26.52
C TYR A 346 -2.71 37.91 -26.48
N ASN A 347 -2.92 36.66 -26.85
CA ASN A 347 -4.23 36.04 -26.86
C ASN A 347 -4.40 35.19 -25.60
N GLU A 348 -5.50 35.36 -24.90
CA GLU A 348 -5.91 34.56 -23.76
C GLU A 348 -7.07 33.65 -24.20
N TYR A 349 -6.92 32.36 -24.01
CA TYR A 349 -7.87 31.34 -24.41
C TYR A 349 -8.56 30.77 -23.17
N THR A 350 -9.89 30.72 -23.18
CA THR A 350 -10.68 30.10 -22.11
C THR A 350 -11.76 29.19 -22.68
N GLY A 351 -11.89 27.99 -22.13
CA GLY A 351 -12.92 27.02 -22.53
C GLY A 351 -13.11 25.96 -21.46
N SER A 352 -14.27 25.31 -21.46
CA SER A 352 -14.56 24.23 -20.52
C SER A 352 -15.58 23.25 -21.09
N ASN A 353 -15.45 21.98 -20.76
CA ASN A 353 -16.44 20.95 -21.06
C ASN A 353 -16.74 20.19 -19.77
N SER A 354 -18.02 19.93 -19.50
CA SER A 354 -18.42 19.08 -18.39
C SER A 354 -19.46 18.06 -18.82
N VAL A 355 -19.41 16.90 -18.20
CA VAL A 355 -20.35 15.79 -18.38
C VAL A 355 -20.80 15.32 -17.01
N GLN A 356 -22.10 15.05 -16.88
CA GLN A 356 -22.69 14.42 -15.72
C GLN A 356 -23.50 13.21 -16.16
N VAL A 357 -23.28 12.08 -15.50
CA VAL A 357 -23.95 10.82 -15.80
C VAL A 357 -24.58 10.26 -14.54
N GLY A 358 -25.81 9.79 -14.67
CA GLY A 358 -26.53 9.06 -13.63
C GLY A 358 -26.86 7.65 -14.14
N PHE A 359 -26.41 6.64 -13.42
CA PHE A 359 -26.56 5.24 -13.78
C PHE A 359 -27.07 4.43 -12.58
N GLN A 360 -28.16 3.71 -12.78
CA GLN A 360 -28.72 2.81 -11.77
C GLN A 360 -28.31 1.38 -12.12
N PHE A 361 -27.84 0.62 -11.14
CA PHE A 361 -27.62 -0.82 -11.30
C PHE A 361 -28.39 -1.62 -10.25
N GLN A 362 -28.71 -2.87 -10.59
CA GLN A 362 -29.31 -3.85 -9.70
C GLN A 362 -28.63 -5.21 -9.87
N LEU A 363 -28.44 -5.92 -8.77
CA LEU A 363 -28.08 -7.33 -8.73
C LEU A 363 -29.29 -8.09 -8.20
N ILE A 364 -29.79 -9.06 -8.97
CA ILE A 364 -31.04 -9.77 -8.71
C ILE A 364 -30.74 -11.26 -8.56
N SER A 365 -31.25 -11.89 -7.50
CA SER A 365 -31.18 -13.34 -7.30
C SER A 365 -32.00 -14.06 -8.36
N THR A 366 -31.42 -15.04 -9.04
CA THR A 366 -32.15 -15.86 -10.02
C THR A 366 -33.05 -16.89 -9.37
N GLU A 367 -32.79 -17.23 -8.11
CA GLU A 367 -33.54 -18.23 -7.36
C GLU A 367 -34.79 -17.62 -6.73
N SER A 368 -34.65 -16.48 -6.03
CA SER A 368 -35.76 -15.82 -5.33
C SER A 368 -36.39 -14.66 -6.11
N GLY A 369 -35.69 -14.11 -7.12
CA GLY A 369 -36.10 -12.86 -7.78
C GLY A 369 -35.84 -11.60 -6.95
N GLU A 370 -35.25 -11.72 -5.76
CA GLU A 370 -35.01 -10.59 -4.86
C GLU A 370 -33.87 -9.70 -5.35
N ILE A 371 -33.99 -8.39 -5.11
CA ILE A 371 -32.92 -7.43 -5.35
C ILE A 371 -31.89 -7.56 -4.23
N LEU A 372 -30.76 -8.21 -4.54
CA LEU A 372 -29.63 -8.39 -3.62
C LEU A 372 -28.90 -7.06 -3.40
N LEU A 373 -28.71 -6.27 -4.46
CA LEU A 373 -28.05 -4.96 -4.40
C LEU A 373 -28.71 -3.99 -5.37
N THR A 374 -28.77 -2.71 -5.00
CA THR A 374 -29.18 -1.63 -5.90
C THR A 374 -28.46 -0.34 -5.55
N LYS A 375 -28.02 0.43 -6.55
CA LYS A 375 -27.45 1.76 -6.33
C LYS A 375 -27.71 2.67 -7.52
N LEU A 376 -27.96 3.95 -7.24
CA LEU A 376 -27.88 5.03 -8.22
C LEU A 376 -26.51 5.72 -8.07
N ILE A 377 -25.68 5.61 -9.11
CA ILE A 377 -24.35 6.19 -9.20
C ILE A 377 -24.45 7.47 -10.03
N ASN A 378 -24.08 8.60 -9.44
CA ASN A 378 -24.10 9.90 -10.10
C ASN A 378 -22.70 10.50 -10.10
N LEU A 379 -22.08 10.59 -11.27
CA LEU A 379 -20.71 11.09 -11.42
C LEU A 379 -20.67 12.31 -12.34
N ASN A 380 -19.65 13.14 -12.15
CA ASN A 380 -19.35 14.27 -13.02
C ASN A 380 -17.87 14.27 -13.39
N SER A 381 -17.57 14.74 -14.59
CA SER A 381 -16.21 15.01 -15.06
C SER A 381 -16.20 16.35 -15.77
N ASN A 382 -15.18 17.16 -15.51
CA ASN A 382 -15.02 18.49 -16.06
C ASN A 382 -13.57 18.73 -16.46
N ASP A 383 -13.40 19.30 -17.65
CA ASP A 383 -12.12 19.76 -18.13
C ASP A 383 -12.19 21.25 -18.48
N GLU A 384 -11.15 21.99 -18.10
CA GLU A 384 -11.03 23.42 -18.39
C GLU A 384 -9.65 23.77 -18.95
N VAL A 385 -9.64 24.72 -19.88
CA VAL A 385 -8.41 25.30 -20.43
C VAL A 385 -8.41 26.80 -20.19
N HIS A 386 -7.28 27.28 -19.69
CA HIS A 386 -7.02 28.70 -19.52
C HIS A 386 -5.55 28.97 -19.78
N PHE A 387 -5.21 29.47 -20.97
CA PHE A 387 -3.82 29.66 -21.38
C PHE A 387 -3.62 30.92 -22.23
N ALA A 388 -2.37 31.34 -22.36
CA ALA A 388 -1.99 32.50 -23.15
C ALA A 388 -1.04 32.13 -24.30
N GLU A 389 -1.14 32.83 -25.43
CA GLU A 389 -0.20 32.75 -26.55
C GLU A 389 0.20 34.12 -27.06
N SER A 390 1.46 34.25 -27.48
CA SER A 390 2.00 35.47 -28.03
C SER A 390 3.12 35.12 -29.00
N ASN A 391 3.32 36.00 -29.98
CA ASN A 391 4.46 35.93 -30.91
C ASN A 391 5.77 36.39 -30.26
N VAL A 392 5.70 36.94 -29.04
CA VAL A 392 6.86 37.38 -28.25
C VAL A 392 7.20 36.34 -27.20
N ASN A 393 8.50 36.18 -26.90
CA ASN A 393 8.94 35.29 -25.84
C ASN A 393 8.27 35.66 -24.50
N PHE A 394 7.44 34.75 -23.98
CA PHE A 394 6.65 34.96 -22.76
C PHE A 394 7.46 35.37 -21.52
N ARG A 395 8.76 35.04 -21.47
CA ARG A 395 9.63 35.46 -20.36
C ARG A 395 9.81 36.97 -20.30
N ASN A 396 9.71 37.61 -21.46
CA ASN A 396 9.88 39.05 -21.63
C ASN A 396 8.53 39.78 -21.61
N ILE A 397 7.41 39.08 -21.46
CA ILE A 397 6.08 39.71 -21.41
C ILE A 397 5.78 40.14 -19.98
N VAL A 398 5.32 41.39 -19.86
CA VAL A 398 4.93 42.04 -18.61
C VAL A 398 3.46 42.45 -18.73
N PRO A 399 2.61 42.09 -17.74
CA PRO A 399 1.21 42.50 -17.76
C PRO A 399 1.07 44.02 -17.71
N GLY A 400 -0.06 44.52 -18.17
CA GLY A 400 -0.34 45.96 -18.16
C GLY A 400 -1.39 46.33 -19.20
N ASN A 401 -1.72 47.61 -19.23
CA ASN A 401 -2.71 48.14 -20.16
C ASN A 401 -2.17 49.41 -20.81
N TRP A 402 -2.61 49.69 -22.03
CA TRP A 402 -2.27 50.92 -22.73
C TRP A 402 -3.46 51.42 -23.54
N ARG A 403 -3.56 52.75 -23.71
CA ARG A 403 -4.71 53.37 -24.41
C ARG A 403 -4.55 53.28 -25.93
N TRP A 404 -3.39 53.68 -26.44
CA TRP A 404 -3.08 53.71 -27.87
C TRP A 404 -1.81 52.91 -28.16
N GLN A 405 -1.77 52.17 -29.27
CA GLN A 405 -0.59 51.35 -29.61
C GLN A 405 0.56 52.19 -30.17
N SER A 406 0.25 53.24 -30.93
CA SER A 406 1.22 54.08 -31.65
C SER A 406 1.59 55.39 -30.94
N LYS A 407 0.98 55.69 -29.80
CA LYS A 407 1.19 56.94 -29.05
C LYS A 407 1.33 56.64 -27.57
N GLU A 408 2.20 57.38 -26.89
CA GLU A 408 2.29 57.37 -25.44
C GLU A 408 1.04 58.02 -24.83
N SER A 409 0.57 57.49 -23.70
CA SER A 409 -0.53 58.07 -22.95
C SER A 409 -0.21 58.08 -21.45
N PRO A 410 -0.60 59.13 -20.71
CA PRO A 410 -0.51 59.13 -19.25
C PRO A 410 -1.32 58.02 -18.56
N ASN A 411 -2.25 57.37 -19.28
CA ASN A 411 -3.07 56.27 -18.77
C ASN A 411 -2.46 54.88 -19.04
N ASP A 412 -1.23 54.81 -19.56
CA ASP A 412 -0.54 53.56 -19.82
C ASP A 412 0.02 53.00 -18.49
N ILE A 413 -0.31 51.74 -18.20
CA ILE A 413 0.02 51.07 -16.93
C ILE A 413 0.89 49.85 -17.23
N ILE A 414 2.01 49.75 -16.53
CA ILE A 414 2.90 48.59 -16.54
C ILE A 414 2.83 47.92 -15.17
N GLU A 415 2.35 46.67 -15.14
CA GLU A 415 2.22 45.88 -13.94
C GLU A 415 3.52 45.10 -13.68
N ASN A 416 4.49 45.78 -13.07
CA ASN A 416 5.85 45.25 -12.87
C ASN A 416 5.99 44.40 -11.59
N SER A 417 4.89 44.08 -10.90
CA SER A 417 4.95 43.25 -9.69
C SER A 417 5.37 41.81 -10.03
N TYR A 418 6.19 41.23 -9.16
CA TYR A 418 6.62 39.83 -9.28
C TYR A 418 5.42 38.87 -9.37
N ILE A 419 4.36 39.12 -8.58
CA ILE A 419 3.17 38.26 -8.52
C ILE A 419 2.42 38.27 -9.87
N GLN A 420 2.19 39.45 -10.43
CA GLN A 420 1.49 39.64 -11.72
C GLN A 420 2.29 39.01 -12.87
N LYS A 421 3.61 39.25 -12.93
CA LYS A 421 4.49 38.61 -13.91
C LYS A 421 4.46 37.08 -13.81
N ARG A 422 4.46 36.54 -12.59
CA ARG A 422 4.41 35.09 -12.37
C ARG A 422 3.07 34.50 -12.82
N ALA A 423 1.95 35.14 -12.46
CA ALA A 423 0.62 34.71 -12.87
C ALA A 423 0.47 34.67 -14.40
N LEU A 424 0.87 35.74 -15.09
CA LEU A 424 0.83 35.79 -16.55
C LEU A 424 1.74 34.72 -17.19
N ARG A 425 2.97 34.55 -16.70
CA ARG A 425 3.89 33.51 -17.20
C ARG A 425 3.36 32.10 -16.99
N GLN A 426 2.54 31.88 -15.96
CA GLN A 426 1.90 30.58 -15.73
C GLN A 426 0.86 30.30 -16.82
N LEU A 427 0.09 31.29 -17.26
CA LEU A 427 -0.88 31.13 -18.36
C LEU A 427 -0.22 30.65 -19.66
N PHE A 428 0.99 31.10 -19.97
CA PHE A 428 1.74 30.64 -21.15
C PHE A 428 2.24 29.18 -21.05
N LYS A 429 2.18 28.58 -19.86
CA LYS A 429 2.60 27.20 -19.59
C LYS A 429 1.42 26.24 -19.36
N ASN A 430 0.21 26.76 -19.22
CA ASN A 430 -0.97 25.95 -18.97
C ASN A 430 -1.29 25.06 -20.18
N LYS A 431 -2.02 23.96 -19.92
CA LYS A 431 -2.46 23.05 -20.96
C LYS A 431 -3.35 23.78 -21.97
N LYS A 432 -3.21 23.37 -23.24
CA LYS A 432 -3.92 24.01 -24.38
C LYS A 432 -5.07 23.17 -24.93
N ASN A 433 -4.98 21.86 -24.72
CA ASN A 433 -5.96 20.92 -25.26
C ASN A 433 -7.09 20.74 -24.26
N LEU A 434 -8.32 20.97 -24.73
CA LEU A 434 -9.54 20.72 -24.00
C LEU A 434 -10.06 19.34 -24.39
N MET A 435 -10.32 18.48 -23.40
CA MET A 435 -10.88 17.15 -23.61
C MET A 435 -12.26 17.23 -24.26
N THR A 436 -12.57 16.27 -25.12
CA THR A 436 -13.90 16.23 -25.75
C THR A 436 -14.94 15.71 -24.76
N VAL A 437 -16.21 16.02 -25.01
CA VAL A 437 -17.32 15.45 -24.22
C VAL A 437 -17.35 13.93 -24.29
N ASN A 438 -16.88 13.33 -25.38
CA ASN A 438 -16.83 11.87 -25.49
C ASN A 438 -15.72 11.29 -24.60
N ASP A 439 -14.56 11.94 -24.53
CA ASP A 439 -13.47 11.50 -23.65
C ASP A 439 -13.90 11.57 -22.18
N LEU A 440 -14.50 12.70 -21.77
CA LEU A 440 -15.01 12.88 -20.41
C LEU A 440 -16.14 11.89 -20.08
N ALA A 441 -17.04 11.63 -21.02
CA ALA A 441 -18.09 10.62 -20.84
C ALA A 441 -17.50 9.21 -20.68
N ASN A 442 -16.49 8.87 -21.48
CA ASN A 442 -15.84 7.56 -21.43
C ASN A 442 -15.10 7.33 -20.10
N GLU A 443 -14.44 8.36 -19.55
CA GLU A 443 -13.87 8.30 -18.19
C GLU A 443 -14.94 7.98 -17.15
N ILE A 444 -16.08 8.69 -17.18
CA ILE A 444 -17.19 8.44 -16.27
C ILE A 444 -17.74 7.01 -16.44
N TYR A 445 -17.88 6.51 -17.67
CA TYR A 445 -18.37 5.14 -17.91
C TYR A 445 -17.43 4.07 -17.30
N GLN A 446 -16.12 4.27 -17.38
CA GLN A 446 -15.14 3.39 -16.74
C GLN A 446 -15.21 3.47 -15.21
N GLU A 447 -15.42 4.67 -14.66
CA GLU A 447 -15.56 4.88 -13.23
C GLU A 447 -16.84 4.23 -12.69
N ILE A 448 -17.97 4.37 -13.38
CA ILE A 448 -19.23 3.66 -13.06
C ILE A 448 -19.01 2.14 -13.06
N ALA A 449 -18.39 1.61 -14.12
CA ALA A 449 -18.10 0.17 -14.20
C ALA A 449 -17.18 -0.31 -13.06
N THR A 450 -16.23 0.54 -12.65
CA THR A 450 -15.36 0.28 -11.50
C THR A 450 -16.17 0.24 -10.19
N GLU A 451 -17.05 1.21 -9.95
CA GLU A 451 -17.92 1.19 -8.78
C GLU A 451 -18.84 -0.04 -8.75
N VAL A 452 -19.49 -0.37 -9.88
CA VAL A 452 -20.39 -1.53 -9.97
C VAL A 452 -19.63 -2.82 -9.69
N SER A 453 -18.49 -3.03 -10.36
CA SER A 453 -17.67 -4.23 -10.17
C SER A 453 -17.12 -4.35 -8.75
N GLN A 454 -16.75 -3.24 -8.09
CA GLN A 454 -16.32 -3.25 -6.69
C GLN A 454 -17.46 -3.61 -5.73
N ILE A 455 -18.66 -3.08 -5.96
CA ILE A 455 -19.83 -3.42 -5.13
C ILE A 455 -20.16 -4.91 -5.27
N VAL A 456 -20.16 -5.43 -6.50
CA VAL A 456 -20.34 -6.86 -6.78
C VAL A 456 -19.22 -7.70 -6.15
N ASN A 457 -17.96 -7.24 -6.23
CA ASN A 457 -16.82 -7.92 -5.63
C ASN A 457 -16.92 -8.05 -4.11
N ASN A 458 -17.46 -7.02 -3.45
CA ASN A 458 -17.59 -6.97 -2.00
C ASN A 458 -18.86 -7.65 -1.50
N TYR A 459 -19.76 -8.09 -2.39
CA TYR A 459 -20.95 -8.83 -2.01
C TYR A 459 -20.56 -10.19 -1.42
N ASN A 460 -20.91 -10.40 -0.14
CA ASN A 460 -20.75 -11.67 0.54
C ASN A 460 -22.10 -12.15 1.09
N PRO A 461 -22.67 -13.24 0.54
CA PRO A 461 -23.95 -13.76 1.00
C PRO A 461 -23.90 -14.31 2.45
N GLU A 462 -22.70 -14.48 3.03
CA GLU A 462 -22.53 -15.01 4.41
C GLU A 462 -22.57 -13.93 5.50
N ASN A 463 -22.67 -12.65 5.12
CA ASN A 463 -22.67 -11.53 6.07
C ASN A 463 -24.07 -11.15 6.59
N GLU A 464 -25.10 -11.86 6.14
CA GLU A 464 -26.47 -11.84 6.68
C GLU A 464 -26.61 -12.92 7.75
#